data_AF-A0A8C2KE88-F1
#
_entry.id   AF-A0A8C2KE88-F1
#
_cell.length_a   1.000
_cell.length_b   1.000
_cell.length_c   1.000
_cell.angle_alpha   90.00
_cell.angle_beta   90.00
_cell.angle_gamma   90.00
#
_symmetry.space_group_name_H-M   'P 1'
#
loop_
_entity.id
_entity.type
_entity.pdbx_description
1 polymer ?
#
loop_
_entity_poly.entity_id
_entity_poly.type
_entity_poly.pdbx_seq_one_letter_code
_entity_poly.pdbx_strand_id
1 'polypeptide(L)'
;MQGFSCALYFQGWVLEAIPKTLEEALCLQEAVITPDHVVMLGAPDVILIERSSGKRIDPVTGDVYHITFMWPESEEVAQRLETPSTLMPSDLIAKKLQKFHTEANALKCTYHSCLKIINADQPNVDVFSQVLNYVCTPRHSASPYTPRILLFGPPGSGKSLQAKLIAQNYGIVNICCGELLKAVSADESHMGELIKPYLETKQQVPSSIVLQILTERLSRMDCTTRGWVLHGFPQGVEQAEELEESNFIPNRVFFLEITDDIAIERVTLRGVDPVTGEWYHSIYKPASGPEVQSRLRFNPRHSKAQLLKRLKEYWNYAADLQAFYPQAVYINADQDPHTVFE
;
A
#
# COMPACT_ATOMS: atom_id res chain seq x y z
N MET A 1 0.44 -22.99 28.18
CA MET A 1 -0.12 -21.70 28.64
C MET A 1 0.80 -20.61 28.16
N GLN A 2 0.25 -19.73 27.30
CA GLN A 2 0.59 -18.31 27.06
C GLN A 2 2.09 -17.95 26.85
N GLY A 3 2.49 -17.28 25.77
CA GLY A 3 1.72 -16.54 24.79
C GLY A 3 2.62 -16.04 23.67
N PHE A 4 1.97 -15.77 22.55
CA PHE A 4 2.50 -15.19 21.33
C PHE A 4 3.15 -13.83 21.58
N SER A 5 4.26 -13.56 20.89
CA SER A 5 4.66 -12.21 20.48
C SER A 5 5.60 -12.31 19.29
N CYS A 6 5.03 -12.55 18.11
CA CYS A 6 5.69 -12.20 16.86
C CYS A 6 5.49 -10.68 16.70
N ALA A 7 6.45 -9.89 17.19
CA ALA A 7 6.54 -8.47 16.88
C ALA A 7 7.67 -8.32 15.87
N LEU A 8 7.30 -8.21 14.59
CA LEU A 8 8.19 -7.84 13.50
C LEU A 8 8.76 -6.44 13.79
N TYR A 9 9.97 -6.37 14.34
CA TYR A 9 10.74 -5.14 14.42
C TYR A 9 11.25 -4.81 13.02
N PHE A 10 10.53 -3.95 12.28
CA PHE A 10 11.15 -3.21 11.18
C PHE A 10 12.19 -2.26 11.78
N GLN A 11 13.48 -2.59 11.67
CA GLN A 11 14.56 -1.65 11.97
C GLN A 11 14.58 -0.56 10.89
N GLY A 12 13.90 0.55 11.17
CA GLY A 12 13.95 1.75 10.32
C GLY A 12 15.22 2.57 10.57
N TRP A 13 15.45 3.56 9.72
CA TRP A 13 16.51 4.56 9.87
C TRP A 13 15.91 5.93 10.16
N VAL A 14 16.61 6.74 10.95
CA VAL A 14 16.28 8.15 11.19
C VAL A 14 17.42 8.98 10.64
N LEU A 15 17.15 9.83 9.65
CA LEU A 15 18.08 10.83 9.18
C LEU A 15 17.84 12.12 9.96
N GLU A 16 18.78 12.47 10.83
CA GLU A 16 18.75 13.75 11.52
C GLU A 16 19.45 14.81 10.68
N ALA A 17 18.77 15.95 10.47
CA ALA A 17 19.33 17.11 9.80
C ALA A 17 19.87 16.87 8.39
N ILE A 18 19.35 15.86 7.65
CA ILE A 18 19.64 15.63 6.23
C ILE A 18 18.31 15.21 5.56
N PRO A 19 17.94 15.74 4.38
CA PRO A 19 18.66 16.74 3.59
C PRO A 19 18.45 18.17 4.11
N LYS A 20 19.50 19.00 4.07
CA LYS A 20 19.47 20.44 4.35
C LYS A 20 19.27 21.27 3.09
N THR A 21 19.76 20.78 1.95
CA THR A 21 19.69 21.45 0.65
C THR A 21 18.94 20.59 -0.37
N LEU A 22 18.50 21.23 -1.47
CA LEU A 22 17.86 20.53 -2.57
C LEU A 22 18.82 19.52 -3.23
N GLU A 23 20.11 19.86 -3.34
CA GLU A 23 21.13 18.97 -3.90
C GLU A 23 21.26 17.67 -3.09
N GLU A 24 21.28 17.77 -1.75
CA GLU A 24 21.29 16.59 -0.89
C GLU A 24 20.03 15.74 -1.05
N ALA A 25 18.86 16.39 -1.21
CA ALA A 25 17.61 15.68 -1.46
C ALA A 25 17.63 14.92 -2.80
N LEU A 26 18.23 15.51 -3.85
CA LEU A 26 18.41 14.85 -5.14
C LEU A 26 19.39 13.66 -5.03
N CYS A 27 20.50 13.81 -4.32
CA CYS A 27 21.43 12.70 -4.09
C CYS A 27 20.77 11.52 -3.35
N LEU A 28 19.90 11.79 -2.37
CA LEU A 28 19.14 10.74 -1.70
C LEU A 28 18.18 10.03 -2.67
N GLN A 29 17.52 10.77 -3.56
CA GLN A 29 16.64 10.19 -4.58
C GLN A 29 17.41 9.34 -5.60
N GLU A 30 18.58 9.79 -6.05
CA GLU A 30 19.46 9.04 -6.95
C GLU A 30 19.97 7.75 -6.28
N ALA A 31 20.23 7.80 -4.97
CA ALA A 31 20.59 6.64 -4.17
C ALA A 31 19.39 5.72 -3.82
N VAL A 32 18.18 6.05 -4.29
CA VAL A 32 16.92 5.32 -4.01
C VAL A 32 16.56 5.31 -2.51
N ILE A 33 17.09 6.25 -1.75
CA ILE A 33 16.77 6.44 -0.33
C ILE A 33 15.58 7.38 -0.22
N THR A 34 14.39 6.82 -0.01
CA THR A 34 13.16 7.61 0.12
C THR A 34 12.59 7.50 1.55
N PRO A 35 12.50 8.61 2.30
CA PRO A 35 11.92 8.56 3.64
C PRO A 35 10.42 8.28 3.58
N ASP A 36 9.94 7.45 4.51
CA ASP A 36 8.51 7.18 4.66
C ASP A 36 7.76 8.38 5.26
N HIS A 37 8.40 9.05 6.21
CA HIS A 37 7.89 10.21 6.93
C HIS A 37 8.98 11.28 6.99
N VAL A 38 8.61 12.53 6.70
CA VAL A 38 9.45 13.71 6.91
C VAL A 38 8.77 14.59 7.94
N VAL A 39 9.50 14.97 8.99
CA VAL A 39 9.00 15.85 10.04
C VAL A 39 9.84 17.11 10.05
N MET A 40 9.18 18.26 9.94
CA MET A 40 9.83 19.55 10.12
C MET A 40 9.29 20.23 11.38
N LEU A 41 10.18 20.47 12.33
CA LEU A 41 9.85 21.21 13.55
C LEU A 41 9.88 22.71 13.24
N GLY A 42 8.72 23.37 13.34
CA GLY A 42 8.57 24.79 13.07
C GLY A 42 8.31 25.57 14.35
N ALA A 43 9.01 26.68 14.56
CA ALA A 43 8.70 27.66 15.59
C ALA A 43 8.98 29.08 15.05
N PRO A 44 8.32 30.12 15.58
CA PRO A 44 8.60 31.50 15.19
C PRO A 44 10.07 31.89 15.45
N ASP A 45 10.67 32.64 14.51
CA ASP A 45 12.09 33.04 14.60
C ASP A 45 12.42 33.80 15.89
N VAL A 46 11.49 34.65 16.34
CA VAL A 46 11.64 35.40 17.60
C VAL A 46 11.82 34.45 18.78
N ILE A 47 11.06 33.37 18.82
CA ILE A 47 11.09 32.37 19.89
C ILE A 47 12.37 31.52 19.79
N LEU A 48 12.81 31.18 18.58
CA LEU A 48 14.07 30.45 18.37
C LEU A 48 15.29 31.26 18.82
N ILE A 49 15.29 32.57 18.53
CA ILE A 49 16.34 33.50 18.98
C ILE A 49 16.31 33.61 20.51
N GLU A 50 15.13 33.78 21.11
CA GLU A 50 14.96 33.85 22.57
C GLU A 50 15.47 32.57 23.24
N ARG A 51 15.06 31.39 22.75
CA ARG A 51 15.49 30.07 23.24
C ARG A 51 17.00 29.87 23.16
N SER A 52 17.62 30.38 22.10
CA SER A 52 19.08 30.33 21.97
C SER A 52 19.77 31.27 22.96
N SER A 53 19.21 32.47 23.19
CA SER A 53 19.78 33.49 24.09
C SER A 53 19.68 33.12 25.58
N GLY A 54 18.60 32.43 25.95
CA GLY A 54 18.31 32.02 27.32
C GLY A 54 18.97 30.71 27.74
N LYS A 55 19.71 30.04 26.83
CA LYS A 55 20.44 28.80 27.12
C LYS A 55 21.51 29.05 28.19
N ARG A 56 21.55 28.17 29.19
CA ARG A 56 22.56 28.14 30.26
C ARG A 56 23.12 26.73 30.36
N ILE A 57 24.36 26.60 30.79
CA ILE A 57 25.01 25.32 31.01
C ILE A 57 25.50 25.28 32.44
N ASP A 58 25.28 24.15 33.11
CA ASP A 58 25.93 23.86 34.38
C ASP A 58 27.38 23.41 34.13
N PRO A 59 28.39 24.15 34.60
CA PRO A 59 29.79 23.80 34.37
C PRO A 59 30.23 22.51 35.09
N VAL A 60 29.46 22.02 36.07
CA VAL A 60 29.78 20.83 36.86
C VAL A 60 29.18 19.57 36.23
N THR A 61 27.89 19.61 35.86
CA THR A 61 27.20 18.43 35.30
C THR A 61 27.21 18.40 33.77
N GLY A 62 27.42 19.55 33.13
CA GLY A 62 27.27 19.70 31.68
C GLY A 62 25.82 19.79 31.22
N ASP A 63 24.86 19.81 32.15
CA ASP A 63 23.43 19.88 31.82
C ASP A 63 23.06 21.24 31.25
N VAL A 64 22.12 21.23 30.31
CA VAL A 64 21.61 22.42 29.63
C VAL A 64 20.32 22.87 30.29
N TYR A 65 20.30 24.12 30.77
CA TYR A 65 19.15 24.78 31.36
C TYR A 65 18.70 25.96 30.50
N HIS A 66 17.51 26.49 30.78
CA HIS A 66 17.00 27.70 30.14
C HIS A 66 16.36 28.63 31.17
N ILE A 67 16.67 29.92 31.10
CA ILE A 67 16.22 30.93 32.08
C ILE A 67 14.69 30.98 32.28
N THR A 68 13.93 30.72 31.23
CA THR A 68 12.45 30.75 31.26
C THR A 68 11.77 29.37 31.23
N PHE A 69 12.32 28.40 30.50
CA PHE A 69 11.58 27.18 30.11
C PHE A 69 12.01 25.94 30.88
N MET A 70 13.23 25.94 31.44
CA MET A 70 13.82 24.81 32.16
C MET A 70 14.74 25.37 33.24
N TRP A 71 14.14 25.89 34.30
CA TRP A 71 14.88 26.39 35.46
C TRP A 71 15.21 25.22 36.40
N PRO A 72 16.43 25.15 36.96
CA PRO A 72 16.78 24.09 37.90
C PRO A 72 15.96 24.17 39.20
N GLU A 73 15.62 23.02 39.77
CA GLU A 73 14.91 22.93 41.05
C GLU A 73 15.83 23.26 42.25
N SER A 74 17.13 22.99 42.12
CA SER A 74 18.12 23.33 43.14
C SER A 74 18.65 24.76 42.94
N GLU A 75 18.59 25.54 44.02
CA GLU A 75 19.10 26.91 44.07
C GLU A 75 20.63 26.98 43.91
N GLU A 76 21.34 25.92 44.32
CA GLU A 76 22.79 25.78 44.15
C GLU A 76 23.17 25.60 42.67
N VAL A 77 22.34 24.86 41.93
CA VAL A 77 22.49 24.68 40.48
C VAL A 77 22.17 25.99 39.77
N ALA A 78 21.11 26.70 40.19
CA ALA A 78 20.71 27.99 39.63
C ALA A 78 21.82 29.04 39.71
N GLN A 79 22.52 29.12 40.84
CA GLN A 79 23.58 30.12 41.08
C GLN A 79 24.86 29.88 40.27
N ARG A 80 25.12 28.64 39.85
CA ARG A 80 26.34 28.26 39.10
C ARG A 80 26.15 28.18 37.59
N LEU A 81 24.96 28.47 37.07
CA LEU A 81 24.67 28.42 35.65
C LEU A 81 25.44 29.48 34.87
N GLU A 82 26.16 29.05 33.83
CA GLU A 82 26.93 29.95 32.98
C GLU A 82 26.31 30.07 31.57
N THR A 83 26.55 31.21 30.92
CA THR A 83 26.27 31.36 29.49
C THR A 83 27.28 30.56 28.67
N PRO A 84 26.84 29.63 27.79
CA PRO A 84 27.73 28.92 26.89
C PRO A 84 28.67 29.85 26.11
N SER A 85 29.97 29.53 26.06
CA SER A 85 30.94 30.24 25.21
C SER A 85 30.65 30.13 23.71
N THR A 86 29.79 29.18 23.33
CA THR A 86 29.31 28.93 21.96
C THR A 86 28.05 29.71 21.59
N LEU A 87 27.58 30.62 22.44
CA LEU A 87 26.42 31.46 22.15
C LEU A 87 26.71 32.36 20.95
N MET A 88 25.90 32.18 19.91
CA MET A 88 25.98 33.00 18.72
C MET A 88 25.24 34.32 18.95
N PRO A 89 25.74 35.45 18.43
CA PRO A 89 25.00 36.71 18.45
C PRO A 89 23.64 36.56 17.76
N SER A 90 22.63 37.30 18.23
CA SER A 90 21.27 37.30 17.68
C SER A 90 21.26 37.51 16.16
N ASP A 91 22.11 38.41 15.66
CA ASP A 91 22.20 38.75 14.24
C ASP A 91 22.68 37.59 13.37
N LEU A 92 23.56 36.75 13.93
CA LEU A 92 24.10 35.59 13.23
C LEU A 92 23.10 34.43 13.21
N ILE A 93 22.29 34.30 14.27
CA ILE A 93 21.18 33.35 14.33
C ILE A 93 20.12 33.73 13.31
N ALA A 94 19.74 35.01 13.24
CA ALA A 94 18.78 35.51 12.26
C ALA A 94 19.23 35.22 10.81
N LYS A 95 20.50 35.42 10.48
CA LYS A 95 21.06 35.07 9.16
C LYS A 95 20.99 33.56 8.86
N LYS A 96 21.25 32.70 9.86
CA LYS A 96 21.11 31.24 9.71
C LYS A 96 19.65 30.82 9.49
N LEU A 97 18.72 31.41 10.24
CA LEU A 97 17.28 31.15 10.07
C LEU A 97 16.81 31.59 8.69
N GLN A 98 17.26 32.74 8.19
CA GLN A 98 16.94 33.21 6.84
C GLN A 98 17.44 32.23 5.75
N LYS A 99 18.67 31.73 5.90
CA LYS A 99 19.21 30.70 4.99
C LYS A 99 18.37 29.42 5.05
N PHE A 100 18.05 28.96 6.26
CA PHE A 100 17.20 27.79 6.47
C PHE A 100 15.83 27.95 5.82
N HIS A 101 15.13 29.08 6.01
CA HIS A 101 13.81 29.31 5.40
C HIS A 101 13.86 29.25 3.87
N THR A 102 14.94 29.75 3.27
CA THR A 102 15.14 29.73 1.82
C THR A 102 15.27 28.29 1.31
N GLU A 103 16.12 27.48 1.96
CA GLU A 103 16.38 26.08 1.58
C GLU A 103 15.19 25.17 1.94
N ALA A 104 14.56 25.40 3.11
CA ALA A 104 13.42 24.63 3.60
C ALA A 104 12.20 24.77 2.70
N ASN A 105 12.00 25.91 2.02
CA ASN A 105 10.90 26.06 1.08
C ASN A 105 11.03 25.11 -0.12
N ALA A 106 12.25 24.92 -0.64
CA ALA A 106 12.49 23.94 -1.70
C ALA A 106 12.22 22.51 -1.20
N LEU A 107 12.68 22.18 0.01
CA LEU A 107 12.44 20.86 0.62
C LEU A 107 10.96 20.60 0.92
N LYS A 108 10.21 21.61 1.36
CA LYS A 108 8.75 21.52 1.55
C LYS A 108 8.05 21.14 0.26
N CYS A 109 8.49 21.71 -0.86
CA CYS A 109 7.95 21.35 -2.18
C CYS A 109 8.34 19.92 -2.55
N THR A 110 9.60 19.51 -2.38
CA THR A 110 10.06 18.16 -2.74
C THR A 110 9.38 17.07 -1.93
N TYR A 111 9.20 17.26 -0.62
CA TYR A 111 8.65 16.27 0.29
C TYR A 111 7.20 16.57 0.70
N HIS A 112 6.47 17.41 -0.03
CA HIS A 112 5.08 17.84 0.29
C HIS A 112 4.14 16.66 0.62
N SER A 113 4.49 15.51 0.09
CA SER A 113 3.75 14.26 -0.02
C SER A 113 3.84 13.44 1.29
N CYS A 114 4.96 13.53 2.00
CA CYS A 114 5.26 12.84 3.25
C CYS A 114 5.75 13.78 4.36
N LEU A 115 5.61 15.10 4.18
CA LEU A 115 6.04 16.11 5.14
C LEU A 115 4.91 16.50 6.11
N LYS A 116 5.20 16.43 7.41
CA LYS A 116 4.40 17.04 8.47
C LYS A 116 5.20 18.16 9.13
N ILE A 117 4.63 19.36 9.16
CA ILE A 117 5.16 20.47 9.95
C ILE A 117 4.52 20.42 11.33
N ILE A 118 5.33 20.29 12.38
CA ILE A 118 4.88 20.22 13.77
C ILE A 118 5.35 21.48 14.49
N ASN A 119 4.44 22.12 15.23
CA ASN A 119 4.79 23.29 16.04
C ASN A 119 5.74 22.85 17.16
N ALA A 120 6.93 23.43 17.23
CA ALA A 120 7.89 23.21 18.30
C ALA A 120 7.77 24.27 19.41
N ASP A 121 6.85 25.23 19.28
CA ASP A 121 6.50 26.16 20.34
C ASP A 121 5.48 25.58 21.34
N GLN A 122 5.80 24.40 21.88
CA GLN A 122 5.02 23.69 22.88
C GLN A 122 5.97 22.77 23.68
N PRO A 123 5.53 22.17 24.80
CA PRO A 123 6.35 21.24 25.59
C PRO A 123 6.92 20.10 24.73
N ASN A 124 8.15 19.67 25.03
CA ASN A 124 8.85 18.61 24.29
C ASN A 124 8.09 17.27 24.27
N VAL A 125 7.37 16.95 25.34
CA VAL A 125 6.51 15.76 25.43
C VAL A 125 5.40 15.80 24.38
N ASP A 126 4.74 16.94 24.21
CA ASP A 126 3.64 17.10 23.25
C ASP A 126 4.15 17.06 21.81
N VAL A 127 5.29 17.71 21.53
CA VAL A 127 5.98 17.60 20.22
C VAL A 127 6.27 16.13 19.93
N PHE A 128 6.88 15.43 20.88
CA PHE A 128 7.27 14.03 20.72
C PHE A 128 6.07 13.11 20.48
N SER A 129 4.98 13.29 21.23
CA SER A 129 3.74 12.54 21.00
C SER A 129 3.14 12.81 19.62
N GLN A 130 3.16 14.05 19.14
CA GLN A 130 2.69 14.38 17.79
C GLN A 130 3.56 13.77 16.69
N VAL A 131 4.88 13.76 16.88
CA VAL A 131 5.84 13.09 15.98
C VAL A 131 5.58 11.60 15.95
N LEU A 132 5.51 10.94 17.11
CA LEU A 132 5.25 9.50 17.21
C LEU A 132 3.93 9.13 16.57
N ASN A 133 2.85 9.86 16.87
CA ASN A 133 1.56 9.60 16.27
C ASN A 133 1.63 9.67 14.73
N TYR A 134 2.36 10.63 14.18
CA TYR A 134 2.53 10.74 12.73
C TYR A 134 3.37 9.61 12.15
N VAL A 135 4.50 9.27 12.76
CA VAL A 135 5.39 8.19 12.30
C VAL A 135 4.72 6.81 12.43
N CYS A 136 3.80 6.64 13.39
CA CYS A 136 3.01 5.42 13.54
C CYS A 136 1.79 5.36 12.59
N THR A 137 1.47 6.43 11.86
CA THR A 137 0.39 6.34 10.86
C THR A 137 0.82 5.54 9.64
N PRO A 138 -0.01 4.63 9.11
CA PRO A 138 0.29 3.94 7.87
C PRO A 138 0.46 4.95 6.74
N ARG A 139 1.49 4.72 5.92
CA ARG A 139 1.90 5.62 4.85
C ARG A 139 0.70 5.97 3.95
N HIS A 140 0.29 7.24 3.94
CA HIS A 140 -0.41 7.79 2.79
C HIS A 140 0.66 8.05 1.73
N SER A 141 0.97 7.04 0.92
CA SER A 141 1.98 7.23 -0.13
C SER A 141 1.44 8.25 -1.14
N ALA A 142 2.15 9.36 -1.26
CA ALA A 142 1.93 10.34 -2.29
C ALA A 142 2.98 10.20 -3.42
N SER A 143 3.32 8.95 -3.74
CA SER A 143 3.57 8.54 -5.13
C SER A 143 2.37 9.03 -5.96
N PRO A 144 2.52 9.40 -7.25
CA PRO A 144 1.34 9.55 -8.10
C PRO A 144 0.45 8.33 -7.88
N TYR A 145 -0.83 8.58 -7.60
CA TYR A 145 -1.87 7.66 -7.11
C TYR A 145 -2.15 6.56 -8.15
N THR A 146 -1.13 5.81 -8.54
CA THR A 146 -1.21 4.68 -9.46
C THR A 146 -1.76 3.51 -8.64
N PRO A 147 -3.07 3.19 -8.74
CA PRO A 147 -3.70 2.20 -7.88
C PRO A 147 -3.12 0.82 -8.17
N ARG A 148 -2.73 0.08 -7.14
CA ARG A 148 -2.14 -1.27 -7.24
C ARG A 148 -2.94 -2.19 -6.35
N ILE A 149 -4.00 -2.73 -6.92
CA ILE A 149 -5.09 -3.36 -6.18
C ILE A 149 -4.98 -4.87 -6.34
N LEU A 150 -4.98 -5.61 -5.23
CA LEU A 150 -5.26 -7.05 -5.23
C LEU A 150 -6.72 -7.29 -4.89
N LEU A 151 -7.36 -8.15 -5.69
CA LEU A 151 -8.75 -8.55 -5.47
C LEU A 151 -8.84 -10.07 -5.29
N PHE A 152 -9.08 -10.47 -4.04
CA PHE A 152 -9.31 -11.84 -3.62
C PHE A 152 -10.81 -12.13 -3.47
N GLY A 153 -11.14 -13.42 -3.49
CA GLY A 153 -12.50 -13.89 -3.25
C GLY A 153 -12.74 -15.28 -3.83
N PRO A 154 -13.66 -16.06 -3.24
CA PRO A 154 -13.96 -17.40 -3.69
C PRO A 154 -14.53 -17.40 -5.12
N PRO A 155 -14.51 -18.53 -5.83
CA PRO A 155 -15.28 -18.70 -7.06
C PRO A 155 -16.74 -18.26 -6.86
N GLY A 156 -17.30 -17.46 -7.77
CA GLY A 156 -18.68 -16.95 -7.66
C GLY A 156 -18.85 -15.60 -6.94
N SER A 157 -17.80 -15.07 -6.30
CA SER A 157 -17.83 -13.76 -5.60
C SER A 157 -17.97 -12.54 -6.51
N GLY A 158 -17.94 -12.72 -7.83
CA GLY A 158 -18.01 -11.59 -8.77
C GLY A 158 -16.68 -10.83 -8.95
N LYS A 159 -15.56 -11.30 -8.39
CA LYS A 159 -14.23 -10.65 -8.52
C LYS A 159 -13.87 -10.15 -9.92
N SER A 160 -14.13 -10.93 -10.97
CA SER A 160 -13.80 -10.52 -12.35
C SER A 160 -14.67 -9.37 -12.84
N LEU A 161 -15.94 -9.33 -12.44
CA LEU A 161 -16.83 -8.21 -12.74
C LEU A 161 -16.38 -6.98 -11.96
N GLN A 162 -16.10 -7.15 -10.66
CA GLN A 162 -15.65 -6.07 -9.79
C GLN A 162 -14.32 -5.46 -10.23
N ALA A 163 -13.33 -6.27 -10.61
CA ALA A 163 -12.07 -5.79 -11.17
C ALA A 163 -12.29 -5.00 -12.49
N LYS A 164 -13.21 -5.46 -13.35
CA LYS A 164 -13.54 -4.75 -14.58
C LYS A 164 -14.20 -3.39 -14.29
N LEU A 165 -15.13 -3.33 -13.34
CA LEU A 165 -15.79 -2.09 -12.93
C LEU A 165 -14.79 -1.10 -12.31
N ILE A 166 -13.91 -1.58 -11.42
CA ILE A 166 -12.82 -0.76 -10.86
C ILE A 166 -11.93 -0.22 -11.98
N ALA A 167 -11.49 -1.08 -12.90
CA ALA A 167 -10.64 -0.68 -14.03
C ALA A 167 -11.30 0.39 -14.91
N GLN A 168 -12.60 0.26 -15.18
CA GLN A 168 -13.35 1.24 -15.96
C GLN A 168 -13.53 2.56 -15.22
N ASN A 169 -13.92 2.52 -13.95
CA ASN A 169 -14.22 3.72 -13.17
C ASN A 169 -12.97 4.55 -12.83
N TYR A 170 -11.85 3.88 -12.54
CA TYR A 170 -10.61 4.54 -12.13
C TYR A 170 -9.57 4.63 -13.26
N GLY A 171 -9.89 4.16 -14.47
CA GLY A 171 -8.98 4.22 -15.63
C GLY A 171 -7.74 3.34 -15.53
N ILE A 172 -7.74 2.35 -14.62
CA ILE A 172 -6.61 1.46 -14.35
C ILE A 172 -6.68 0.18 -15.20
N VAL A 173 -5.59 -0.60 -15.21
CA VAL A 173 -5.51 -1.84 -16.00
C VAL A 173 -6.13 -3.01 -15.24
N ASN A 174 -7.10 -3.71 -15.85
CA ASN A 174 -7.56 -4.99 -15.31
C ASN A 174 -6.61 -6.13 -15.73
N ILE A 175 -6.06 -6.85 -14.76
CA ILE A 175 -5.16 -7.97 -14.97
C ILE A 175 -5.78 -9.23 -14.36
N CYS A 176 -6.32 -10.07 -15.24
CA CYS A 176 -6.75 -11.41 -14.89
C CYS A 176 -5.63 -12.40 -15.21
N CYS A 177 -5.00 -13.00 -14.20
CA CYS A 177 -3.89 -13.94 -14.41
C CYS A 177 -4.27 -15.10 -15.36
N GLY A 178 -5.46 -15.68 -15.18
CA GLY A 178 -5.94 -16.77 -16.03
C GLY A 178 -6.25 -16.39 -17.48
N GLU A 179 -6.56 -15.12 -17.76
CA GLU A 179 -6.72 -14.63 -19.15
C GLU A 179 -5.37 -14.25 -19.75
N LEU A 180 -4.47 -13.67 -18.94
CA LEU A 180 -3.10 -13.36 -19.35
C LEU A 180 -2.36 -14.62 -19.81
N LEU A 181 -2.43 -15.71 -19.04
CA LEU A 181 -1.81 -16.98 -19.43
C LEU A 181 -2.39 -17.53 -20.74
N LYS A 182 -3.70 -17.38 -20.97
CA LYS A 182 -4.32 -17.82 -22.24
C LYS A 182 -3.86 -16.96 -23.41
N ALA A 183 -3.76 -15.65 -23.23
CA ALA A 183 -3.28 -14.74 -24.25
C ALA A 183 -1.83 -15.09 -24.63
N VAL A 184 -0.94 -15.23 -23.65
CA VAL A 184 0.46 -15.61 -23.88
C VAL A 184 0.58 -16.98 -24.55
N SER A 185 -0.29 -17.94 -24.24
CA SER A 185 -0.27 -19.27 -24.88
C SER A 185 -0.73 -19.28 -26.34
N ALA A 186 -1.49 -18.26 -26.74
CA ALA A 186 -1.92 -18.06 -28.11
C ALA A 186 -0.86 -17.32 -28.93
N ASP A 187 0.04 -16.60 -28.28
CA ASP A 187 1.16 -15.90 -28.91
C ASP A 187 2.29 -16.90 -29.25
N GLU A 188 2.96 -16.71 -30.38
CA GLU A 188 4.12 -17.51 -30.83
C GLU A 188 5.43 -17.11 -30.12
N SER A 189 5.33 -16.72 -28.84
CA SER A 189 6.48 -16.36 -28.02
C SER A 189 7.11 -17.59 -27.37
N HIS A 190 8.39 -17.50 -26.99
CA HIS A 190 9.06 -18.56 -26.22
C HIS A 190 8.28 -18.93 -24.94
N MET A 191 7.73 -17.94 -24.23
CA MET A 191 6.88 -18.17 -23.06
C MET A 191 5.57 -18.88 -23.42
N GLY A 192 4.98 -18.52 -24.57
CA GLY A 192 3.77 -19.15 -25.11
C GLY A 192 3.97 -20.63 -25.38
N GLU A 193 5.05 -21.00 -26.08
CA GLU A 193 5.43 -22.39 -26.34
C GLU A 193 5.66 -23.18 -25.03
N LEU A 194 6.25 -22.54 -24.03
CA LEU A 194 6.54 -23.15 -22.73
C LEU A 194 5.27 -23.44 -21.92
N ILE A 195 4.29 -22.54 -21.91
CA ILE A 195 3.05 -22.73 -21.12
C ILE A 195 1.97 -23.54 -21.83
N LYS A 196 2.01 -23.62 -23.16
CA LYS A 196 0.98 -24.28 -23.98
C LYS A 196 0.70 -25.74 -23.56
N PRO A 197 1.71 -26.60 -23.29
CA PRO A 197 1.47 -27.97 -22.84
C PRO A 197 0.71 -28.04 -21.51
N TYR A 198 0.99 -27.13 -20.56
CA TYR A 198 0.32 -27.10 -19.27
C TYR A 198 -1.17 -26.76 -19.42
N LEU A 199 -1.50 -25.80 -20.29
CA LEU A 199 -2.89 -25.41 -20.52
C LEU A 199 -3.69 -26.47 -21.28
N GLU A 200 -3.08 -27.12 -22.28
CA GLU A 200 -3.71 -28.21 -23.04
C GLU A 200 -3.98 -29.43 -22.16
N THR A 201 -3.02 -29.79 -21.28
CA THR A 201 -3.14 -30.90 -20.32
C THR A 201 -3.94 -30.56 -19.06
N LYS A 202 -4.39 -29.30 -18.90
CA LYS A 202 -5.07 -28.77 -17.71
C LYS A 202 -4.25 -28.92 -16.42
N GLN A 203 -2.93 -28.92 -16.55
CA GLN A 203 -2.02 -28.89 -15.40
C GLN A 203 -1.82 -27.45 -14.91
N GLN A 204 -1.42 -27.32 -13.65
CA GLN A 204 -1.11 -26.03 -13.07
C GLN A 204 0.23 -25.54 -13.60
N VAL A 205 0.28 -24.28 -14.06
CA VAL A 205 1.53 -23.66 -14.50
C VAL A 205 2.38 -23.34 -13.24
N PRO A 206 3.68 -23.67 -13.24
CA PRO A 206 4.56 -23.37 -12.11
C PRO A 206 4.59 -21.87 -11.74
N SER A 207 4.62 -21.56 -10.44
CA SER A 207 4.58 -20.19 -9.91
C SER A 207 5.63 -19.27 -10.53
N SER A 208 6.86 -19.75 -10.67
CA SER A 208 7.98 -18.99 -11.25
C SER A 208 7.71 -18.52 -12.68
N ILE A 209 7.07 -19.34 -13.52
CA ILE A 209 6.70 -18.98 -14.89
C ILE A 209 5.55 -17.97 -14.88
N VAL A 210 4.56 -18.16 -14.00
CA VAL A 210 3.43 -17.22 -13.85
C VAL A 210 3.93 -15.85 -13.39
N LEU A 211 4.86 -15.81 -12.43
CA LEU A 211 5.48 -14.59 -11.94
C LEU A 211 6.24 -13.87 -13.05
N GLN A 212 7.03 -14.57 -13.86
CA GLN A 212 7.73 -13.95 -15.00
C GLN A 212 6.77 -13.28 -15.98
N ILE A 213 5.70 -13.98 -16.36
CA ILE A 213 4.67 -13.44 -17.27
C ILE A 213 3.95 -12.23 -16.64
N LEU A 214 3.64 -12.30 -15.34
CA LEU A 214 3.00 -11.21 -14.61
C LEU A 214 3.91 -9.99 -14.50
N THR A 215 5.17 -10.18 -14.12
CA THR A 215 6.18 -9.12 -14.02
C THR A 215 6.38 -8.42 -15.35
N GLU A 216 6.46 -9.16 -16.46
CA GLU A 216 6.51 -8.55 -17.79
C GLU A 216 5.26 -7.70 -18.08
N ARG A 217 4.06 -8.22 -17.77
CA ARG A 217 2.81 -7.50 -17.99
C ARG A 217 2.68 -6.24 -17.13
N LEU A 218 3.07 -6.33 -15.86
CA LEU A 218 3.00 -5.26 -14.87
C LEU A 218 4.05 -4.16 -15.12
N SER A 219 5.16 -4.51 -15.76
CA SER A 219 6.23 -3.56 -16.14
C SER A 219 5.87 -2.68 -17.34
N ARG A 220 4.78 -2.98 -18.06
CA ARG A 220 4.35 -2.19 -19.22
C ARG A 220 3.94 -0.78 -18.80
N MET A 221 4.16 0.18 -19.70
CA MET A 221 3.89 1.60 -19.44
C MET A 221 2.47 1.90 -18.96
N ASP A 222 1.47 1.16 -19.44
CA ASP A 222 0.09 1.36 -19.03
C ASP A 222 -0.14 1.00 -17.56
N CYS A 223 0.48 -0.08 -17.07
CA CYS A 223 0.42 -0.51 -15.69
C CYS A 223 1.22 0.39 -14.75
N THR A 224 2.40 0.87 -15.18
CA THR A 224 3.24 1.74 -14.36
C THR A 224 2.69 3.16 -14.24
N THR A 225 2.02 3.67 -15.29
CA THR A 225 1.46 5.04 -15.29
C THR A 225 0.05 5.12 -14.73
N ARG A 226 -0.83 4.16 -15.06
CA ARG A 226 -2.25 4.19 -14.66
C ARG A 226 -2.55 3.29 -13.46
N GLY A 227 -1.77 2.24 -13.27
CA GLY A 227 -1.97 1.25 -12.22
C GLY A 227 -2.74 0.04 -12.70
N TRP A 228 -3.00 -0.87 -11.77
CA TRP A 228 -3.56 -2.16 -12.05
C TRP A 228 -4.45 -2.67 -10.92
N VAL A 229 -5.45 -3.45 -11.31
CA VAL A 229 -6.17 -4.36 -10.44
C VAL A 229 -5.85 -5.78 -10.89
N LEU A 230 -5.23 -6.54 -10.00
CA LEU A 230 -4.80 -7.91 -10.25
C LEU A 230 -5.71 -8.88 -9.50
N HIS A 231 -6.20 -9.89 -10.22
CA HIS A 231 -6.97 -10.97 -9.64
C HIS A 231 -6.59 -12.33 -10.24
N GLY A 232 -6.73 -13.38 -9.41
CA GLY A 232 -6.35 -14.75 -9.78
C GLY A 232 -4.89 -15.12 -9.51
N PHE A 233 -4.12 -14.18 -8.97
CA PHE A 233 -2.78 -14.33 -8.40
C PHE A 233 -2.59 -13.24 -7.33
N PRO A 234 -1.88 -13.49 -6.21
CA PRO A 234 -1.35 -14.78 -5.77
C PRO A 234 -2.47 -15.75 -5.32
N GLN A 235 -2.15 -17.04 -5.20
CA GLN A 235 -3.06 -18.08 -4.68
C GLN A 235 -2.55 -18.71 -3.38
N GLY A 236 -1.35 -18.33 -2.92
CA GLY A 236 -0.77 -18.75 -1.65
C GLY A 236 0.31 -17.76 -1.22
N VAL A 237 0.84 -17.93 -0.01
CA VAL A 237 1.79 -16.99 0.61
C VAL A 237 3.10 -16.90 -0.17
N GLU A 238 3.66 -18.03 -0.62
CA GLU A 238 4.90 -18.05 -1.42
C GLU A 238 4.79 -17.16 -2.68
N GLN A 239 3.65 -17.22 -3.38
CA GLN A 239 3.38 -16.36 -4.53
C GLN A 239 3.19 -14.89 -4.16
N ALA A 240 2.71 -14.61 -2.95
CA ALA A 240 2.54 -13.24 -2.46
C ALA A 240 3.90 -12.63 -2.11
N GLU A 241 4.77 -13.39 -1.46
CA GLU A 241 6.17 -13.03 -1.19
C GLU A 241 6.92 -12.76 -2.50
N GLU A 242 6.87 -13.69 -3.44
CA GLU A 242 7.48 -13.56 -4.78
C GLU A 242 7.04 -12.28 -5.52
N LEU A 243 5.76 -11.90 -5.39
CA LEU A 243 5.20 -10.70 -6.01
C LEU A 243 5.78 -9.42 -5.40
N GLU A 244 5.90 -9.39 -4.07
CA GLU A 244 6.47 -8.26 -3.34
C GLU A 244 7.99 -8.14 -3.54
N GLU A 245 8.71 -9.26 -3.57
CA GLU A 245 10.14 -9.33 -3.91
C GLU A 245 10.41 -8.83 -5.33
N SER A 246 9.46 -9.04 -6.26
CA SER A 246 9.51 -8.49 -7.62
C SER A 246 9.19 -6.99 -7.69
N ASN A 247 9.06 -6.31 -6.54
CA ASN A 247 8.74 -4.88 -6.39
C ASN A 247 7.34 -4.49 -6.89
N PHE A 248 6.41 -5.44 -6.96
CA PHE A 248 4.99 -5.19 -7.29
C PHE A 248 4.11 -5.19 -6.04
N ILE A 249 4.45 -4.32 -5.10
CA ILE A 249 3.75 -4.22 -3.81
C ILE A 249 2.37 -3.57 -3.99
N PRO A 250 1.27 -4.23 -3.60
CA PRO A 250 -0.07 -3.67 -3.68
C PRO A 250 -0.30 -2.57 -2.63
N ASN A 251 -1.06 -1.54 -2.99
CA ASN A 251 -1.46 -0.47 -2.07
C ASN A 251 -2.85 -0.68 -1.46
N ARG A 252 -3.67 -1.54 -2.06
CA ARG A 252 -5.00 -1.92 -1.58
C ARG A 252 -5.21 -3.40 -1.81
N VAL A 253 -5.77 -4.07 -0.82
CA VAL A 253 -6.10 -5.49 -0.88
C VAL A 253 -7.54 -5.66 -0.44
N PHE A 254 -8.33 -6.35 -1.24
CA PHE A 254 -9.75 -6.58 -0.97
C PHE A 254 -10.07 -8.07 -0.98
N PHE A 255 -10.82 -8.54 0.02
CA PHE A 255 -11.41 -9.86 0.06
C PHE A 255 -12.91 -9.75 -0.14
N LEU A 256 -13.40 -10.29 -1.26
CA LEU A 256 -14.83 -10.44 -1.49
C LEU A 256 -15.35 -11.67 -0.75
N GLU A 257 -16.26 -11.48 0.19
CA GLU A 257 -16.82 -12.52 1.03
C GLU A 257 -18.22 -12.92 0.58
N ILE A 258 -18.42 -14.22 0.40
CA ILE A 258 -19.72 -14.85 0.16
C ILE A 258 -19.71 -16.24 0.79
N THR A 259 -20.89 -16.79 1.08
CA THR A 259 -21.01 -18.18 1.53
C THR A 259 -20.85 -19.17 0.36
N ASP A 260 -20.46 -20.41 0.67
CA ASP A 260 -20.32 -21.47 -0.33
C ASP A 260 -21.64 -21.77 -1.05
N ASP A 261 -22.78 -21.69 -0.35
CA ASP A 261 -24.10 -21.93 -0.94
C ASP A 261 -24.42 -20.89 -2.02
N ILE A 262 -24.16 -19.61 -1.72
CA ILE A 262 -24.32 -18.50 -2.68
C ILE A 262 -23.37 -18.68 -3.86
N ALA A 263 -22.11 -19.05 -3.60
CA ALA A 263 -21.12 -19.33 -4.64
C ALA A 263 -21.61 -20.44 -5.59
N ILE A 264 -22.18 -21.51 -5.04
CA ILE A 264 -22.72 -22.64 -5.80
C ILE A 264 -23.90 -22.20 -6.65
N GLU A 265 -24.87 -21.50 -6.08
CA GLU A 265 -26.02 -20.98 -6.82
C GLU A 265 -25.59 -20.11 -7.99
N ARG A 266 -24.76 -19.08 -7.72
CA ARG A 266 -24.32 -18.09 -8.73
C ARG A 266 -23.59 -18.71 -9.91
N VAL A 267 -22.78 -19.74 -9.66
CA VAL A 267 -21.95 -20.35 -10.71
C VAL A 267 -22.73 -21.43 -11.47
N THR A 268 -23.49 -22.27 -10.78
CA THR A 268 -24.21 -23.40 -11.41
C THR A 268 -25.36 -22.94 -12.30
N LEU A 269 -26.04 -21.85 -11.92
CA LEU A 269 -27.17 -21.29 -12.68
C LEU A 269 -26.75 -20.31 -13.78
N ARG A 270 -25.44 -20.17 -14.02
CA ARG A 270 -24.89 -19.30 -15.07
C ARG A 270 -24.86 -20.01 -16.41
N GLY A 271 -25.69 -19.53 -17.33
CA GLY A 271 -25.70 -19.92 -18.74
C GLY A 271 -25.05 -18.85 -19.62
N VAL A 272 -24.55 -19.27 -20.78
CA VAL A 272 -24.11 -18.36 -21.85
C VAL A 272 -24.89 -18.69 -23.11
N ASP A 273 -25.37 -17.67 -23.79
CA ASP A 273 -25.95 -17.82 -25.11
C ASP A 273 -24.81 -17.94 -26.14
N PRO A 274 -24.67 -19.07 -26.86
CA PRO A 274 -23.59 -19.27 -27.82
C PRO A 274 -23.67 -18.32 -29.03
N VAL A 275 -24.82 -17.71 -29.31
CA VAL A 275 -25.00 -16.81 -30.46
C VAL A 275 -24.57 -15.39 -30.12
N THR A 276 -25.09 -14.85 -29.02
CA THR A 276 -24.80 -13.46 -28.60
C THR A 276 -23.53 -13.35 -27.76
N GLY A 277 -23.08 -14.45 -27.15
CA GLY A 277 -22.00 -14.45 -26.16
C GLY A 277 -22.42 -13.85 -24.81
N GLU A 278 -23.66 -13.41 -24.67
CA GLU A 278 -24.16 -12.85 -23.42
C GLU A 278 -24.39 -13.94 -22.38
N TRP A 279 -24.04 -13.62 -21.14
CA TRP A 279 -24.32 -14.48 -20.01
C TRP A 279 -25.69 -14.14 -19.40
N TYR A 280 -26.33 -15.20 -18.91
CA TYR A 280 -27.64 -15.19 -18.27
C TYR A 280 -27.54 -15.95 -16.95
N HIS A 281 -28.43 -15.62 -16.02
CA HIS A 281 -28.56 -16.32 -14.75
C HIS A 281 -30.02 -16.66 -14.53
N SER A 282 -30.33 -17.92 -14.24
CA SER A 282 -31.71 -18.42 -14.17
C SER A 282 -32.62 -17.61 -13.23
N ILE A 283 -32.05 -17.02 -12.18
CA ILE A 283 -32.76 -16.20 -11.18
C ILE A 283 -32.58 -14.68 -11.46
N TYR A 284 -31.37 -14.15 -11.29
CA TYR A 284 -31.11 -12.70 -11.34
C TYR A 284 -31.13 -12.05 -12.73
N LYS A 285 -30.92 -12.81 -13.81
CA LYS A 285 -30.90 -12.29 -15.19
C LYS A 285 -31.45 -13.35 -16.16
N PRO A 286 -32.76 -13.66 -16.10
CA PRO A 286 -33.35 -14.68 -16.94
C PRO A 286 -33.33 -14.24 -18.41
N ALA A 287 -33.24 -15.22 -19.32
CA ALA A 287 -33.30 -14.95 -20.74
C ALA A 287 -34.69 -14.41 -21.14
N SER A 288 -34.73 -13.28 -21.84
CA SER A 288 -35.97 -12.57 -22.16
C SER A 288 -36.86 -13.27 -23.19
N GLY A 289 -36.43 -14.41 -23.78
CA GLY A 289 -37.20 -15.16 -24.77
C GLY A 289 -36.96 -16.68 -24.75
N PRO A 290 -37.96 -17.49 -25.13
CA PRO A 290 -37.90 -18.96 -25.05
C PRO A 290 -36.84 -19.57 -25.98
N GLU A 291 -36.57 -18.93 -27.12
CA GLU A 291 -35.49 -19.34 -28.03
C GLU A 291 -34.12 -19.21 -27.38
N VAL A 292 -33.84 -18.08 -26.72
CA VAL A 292 -32.58 -17.86 -26.00
C VAL A 292 -32.46 -18.85 -24.85
N GLN A 293 -33.55 -19.08 -24.10
CA GLN A 293 -33.58 -20.00 -22.97
C GLN A 293 -33.27 -21.44 -23.39
N SER A 294 -33.82 -21.93 -24.52
CA SER A 294 -33.58 -23.29 -25.01
C SER A 294 -32.14 -23.55 -25.50
N ARG A 295 -31.44 -22.50 -25.95
CA ARG A 295 -30.07 -22.61 -26.49
C ARG A 295 -28.96 -22.27 -25.47
N LEU A 296 -29.30 -21.86 -24.26
CA LEU A 296 -28.33 -21.58 -23.21
C LEU A 296 -27.42 -22.78 -22.97
N ARG A 297 -26.11 -22.54 -22.95
CA ARG A 297 -25.10 -23.53 -22.62
C ARG A 297 -24.53 -23.27 -21.24
N PHE A 298 -24.49 -24.31 -20.43
CA PHE A 298 -23.85 -24.31 -19.12
C PHE A 298 -22.44 -24.88 -19.24
N ASN A 299 -21.47 -24.19 -18.65
CA ASN A 299 -20.09 -24.64 -18.71
C ASN A 299 -19.92 -25.91 -17.85
N PRO A 300 -19.35 -27.01 -18.36
CA PRO A 300 -19.06 -28.21 -17.55
C PRO A 300 -18.21 -27.90 -16.30
N ARG A 301 -17.38 -26.84 -16.36
CA ARG A 301 -16.59 -26.35 -15.22
C ARG A 301 -17.40 -25.72 -14.09
N HIS A 302 -18.68 -25.45 -14.33
CA HIS A 302 -19.61 -24.92 -13.35
C HIS A 302 -20.43 -26.01 -12.66
N SER A 303 -20.08 -27.29 -12.86
CA SER A 303 -20.67 -28.38 -12.09
C SER A 303 -20.36 -28.25 -10.60
N LYS A 304 -21.34 -28.60 -9.76
CA LYS A 304 -21.22 -28.51 -8.29
C LYS A 304 -19.98 -29.22 -7.75
N ALA A 305 -19.67 -30.41 -8.27
CA ALA A 305 -18.50 -31.18 -7.84
C ALA A 305 -17.17 -30.46 -8.11
N GLN A 306 -17.01 -29.86 -9.30
CA GLN A 306 -15.79 -29.12 -9.64
C GLN A 306 -15.68 -27.80 -8.87
N LEU A 307 -16.82 -27.15 -8.61
CA LEU A 307 -16.86 -25.93 -7.83
C LEU A 307 -16.47 -26.15 -6.37
N LEU A 308 -17.00 -27.20 -5.74
CA LEU A 308 -16.62 -27.58 -4.37
C LEU A 308 -15.12 -27.84 -4.24
N LYS A 309 -14.50 -28.48 -5.24
CA LYS A 309 -13.05 -28.67 -5.26
C LYS A 309 -12.30 -27.33 -5.24
N ARG A 310 -12.73 -26.37 -6.08
CA ARG A 310 -12.12 -25.04 -6.17
C ARG A 310 -12.38 -24.16 -4.94
N LEU A 311 -13.55 -24.29 -4.31
CA LEU A 311 -13.85 -23.63 -3.04
C LEU A 311 -12.92 -24.16 -1.94
N LYS A 312 -12.75 -25.49 -1.88
CA LYS A 312 -11.80 -26.11 -0.94
C LYS A 312 -10.37 -25.62 -1.17
N GLU A 313 -9.91 -25.60 -2.42
CA GLU A 313 -8.59 -25.06 -2.77
C GLU A 313 -8.45 -23.60 -2.33
N TYR A 314 -9.46 -22.76 -2.56
CA TYR A 314 -9.45 -21.37 -2.11
C TYR A 314 -9.35 -21.25 -0.58
N TRP A 315 -10.20 -21.96 0.16
CA TRP A 315 -10.23 -21.89 1.63
C TRP A 315 -8.97 -22.44 2.29
N ASN A 316 -8.26 -23.38 1.65
CA ASN A 316 -6.98 -23.88 2.14
C ASN A 316 -5.91 -22.78 2.25
N TYR A 317 -5.90 -21.82 1.31
CA TYR A 317 -4.88 -20.76 1.26
C TYR A 317 -5.40 -19.40 1.76
N ALA A 318 -6.72 -19.24 1.84
CA ALA A 318 -7.33 -17.96 2.20
C ALA A 318 -6.91 -17.47 3.59
N ALA A 319 -6.85 -18.35 4.59
CA ALA A 319 -6.47 -17.97 5.95
C ALA A 319 -5.03 -17.44 6.02
N ASP A 320 -4.10 -18.10 5.32
CA ASP A 320 -2.69 -17.70 5.31
C ASP A 320 -2.49 -16.39 4.53
N LEU A 321 -3.19 -16.22 3.40
CA LEU A 321 -3.18 -14.97 2.64
C LEU A 321 -3.81 -13.80 3.40
N GLN A 322 -4.85 -14.04 4.20
CA GLN A 322 -5.44 -13.03 5.08
C GLN A 322 -4.46 -12.61 6.18
N ALA A 323 -3.71 -13.56 6.74
CA ALA A 323 -2.66 -13.25 7.73
C ALA A 323 -1.49 -12.48 7.10
N PHE A 324 -1.14 -12.77 5.83
CA PHE A 324 -0.09 -12.09 5.09
C PHE A 324 -0.45 -10.62 4.76
N TYR A 325 -1.73 -10.33 4.50
CA TYR A 325 -2.23 -8.99 4.21
C TYR A 325 -3.13 -8.44 5.34
N PRO A 326 -2.58 -8.06 6.51
CA PRO A 326 -3.37 -7.57 7.65
C PRO A 326 -4.13 -6.27 7.38
N GLN A 327 -3.69 -5.48 6.38
CA GLN A 327 -4.32 -4.25 5.93
C GLN A 327 -5.50 -4.47 4.96
N ALA A 328 -5.85 -5.73 4.68
CA ALA A 328 -6.88 -6.03 3.70
C ALA A 328 -8.28 -5.61 4.18
N VAL A 329 -9.10 -5.18 3.23
CA VAL A 329 -10.49 -4.79 3.46
C VAL A 329 -11.41 -5.93 3.05
N TYR A 330 -12.33 -6.32 3.94
CA TYR A 330 -13.30 -7.36 3.71
C TYR A 330 -14.62 -6.76 3.25
N ILE A 331 -15.14 -7.26 2.13
CA ILE A 331 -16.33 -6.71 1.49
C ILE A 331 -17.35 -7.83 1.35
N ASN A 332 -18.55 -7.61 1.87
CA ASN A 332 -19.68 -8.49 1.62
C ASN A 332 -20.08 -8.40 0.15
N ALA A 333 -19.79 -9.45 -0.61
CA ALA A 333 -20.10 -9.54 -2.03
C ALA A 333 -21.45 -10.23 -2.32
N ASP A 334 -22.25 -10.49 -1.29
CA ASP A 334 -23.65 -10.91 -1.44
C ASP A 334 -24.62 -9.72 -1.62
N GLN A 335 -24.25 -8.79 -2.49
CA GLN A 335 -25.05 -7.59 -2.79
C GLN A 335 -25.08 -7.34 -4.30
N ASP A 336 -25.86 -6.35 -4.72
CA ASP A 336 -25.90 -5.93 -6.11
C ASP A 336 -24.48 -5.48 -6.56
N PRO A 337 -23.98 -5.91 -7.73
CA PRO A 337 -22.63 -5.60 -8.16
C PRO A 337 -22.28 -4.12 -8.18
N HIS A 338 -23.26 -3.23 -8.37
CA HIS A 338 -23.03 -1.78 -8.40
C HIS A 338 -22.90 -1.16 -7.01
N THR A 339 -23.39 -1.81 -5.95
CA THR A 339 -23.32 -1.31 -4.56
C THR A 339 -22.20 -1.95 -3.74
N VAL A 340 -21.51 -2.97 -4.27
CA VAL A 340 -20.46 -3.71 -3.52
C VAL A 340 -19.29 -2.82 -3.05
N PHE A 341 -19.05 -1.69 -3.71
CA PHE A 341 -17.96 -0.76 -3.36
C PHE A 341 -18.45 0.65 -2.93
N GLU A 342 -19.76 0.84 -2.76
CA GLU A 342 -20.31 2.03 -2.08
C GLU A 342 -20.16 1.88 -0.56
#